data_AF-A0A1H1Q6L0-F1
#
_entry.id   AF-A0A1H1Q6L0-F1
#
_cell.length_a   1.000
_cell.length_b   1.000
_cell.length_c   1.000
_cell.angle_alpha   90.00
_cell.angle_beta   90.00
_cell.angle_gamma   90.00
#
_symmetry.space_group_name_H-M   'P 1'
#
loop_
_entity.id
_entity.type
_entity.pdbx_description
1 polymer ?
#
loop_
_entity_poly.entity_id
_entity_poly.type
_entity_poly.pdbx_seq_one_letter_code
_entity_poly.pdbx_strand_id
1 'polypeptide(L)'
;MRANVAGMGTEQVSFLAGKDPLGDNVWIPASVEDREERDDGEWLYVLPAFSDSEDSATWVKASEVRPITNRAAEPDSDPPSSPPRLRVVR
;
A
#
# COMPACT_ATOMS: atom_id res chain seq x y z
N MET A 1 27.63 -13.42 3.89
CA MET A 1 26.65 -13.01 4.92
C MET A 1 25.50 -12.31 4.22
N ARG A 2 24.34 -12.94 4.10
CA ARG A 2 23.09 -12.27 3.68
C ARG A 2 22.29 -12.07 4.96
N ALA A 3 22.09 -10.81 5.35
CA ALA A 3 21.36 -10.48 6.56
C ALA A 3 19.89 -10.85 6.37
N ASN A 4 19.43 -11.80 7.17
CA ASN A 4 18.01 -11.98 7.46
C ASN A 4 17.53 -10.74 8.19
N VAL A 5 16.66 -9.95 7.56
CA VAL A 5 15.85 -8.96 8.28
C VAL A 5 14.48 -9.60 8.49
N ALA A 6 14.37 -10.30 9.63
CA ALA A 6 13.10 -10.69 10.20
C ALA A 6 12.37 -9.42 10.65
N GLY A 7 11.35 -9.05 9.88
CA GLY A 7 10.49 -7.90 10.14
C GLY A 7 9.54 -7.65 8.97
N MET A 8 9.07 -8.71 8.31
CA MET A 8 8.14 -8.59 7.18
C MET A 8 6.74 -8.32 7.74
N GLY A 9 6.44 -7.06 8.05
CA GLY A 9 5.06 -6.63 7.91
C GLY A 9 4.72 -6.86 6.45
N THR A 10 3.87 -7.84 6.15
CA THR A 10 3.38 -8.06 4.79
C THR A 10 2.72 -6.77 4.36
N GLU A 11 3.41 -6.00 3.51
CA GLU A 11 2.85 -4.75 3.02
C GLU A 11 1.64 -5.13 2.18
N GLN A 12 0.46 -4.80 2.71
CA GLN A 12 -0.79 -5.07 2.03
C GLN A 12 -0.98 -4.00 0.97
N VAL A 13 -1.01 -4.44 -0.28
CA VAL A 13 -1.24 -3.61 -1.45
C VAL A 13 -2.50 -4.10 -2.16
N SER A 14 -3.10 -3.26 -2.97
CA SER A 14 -4.07 -3.69 -3.97
C SER A 14 -3.46 -3.52 -5.34
N PHE A 15 -3.47 -4.56 -6.16
CA PHE A 15 -3.00 -4.48 -7.55
C PHE A 15 -4.16 -4.53 -8.53
N LEU A 16 -3.97 -3.93 -9.70
CA LEU A 16 -4.96 -3.97 -10.77
C LEU A 16 -4.96 -5.36 -11.43
N ALA A 17 -6.01 -6.15 -11.17
CA ALA A 17 -6.12 -7.52 -11.68
C ALA A 17 -6.96 -7.64 -12.96
N GLY A 18 -7.46 -6.52 -13.48
CA GLY A 18 -8.24 -6.48 -14.70
C GLY A 18 -9.45 -5.56 -14.61
N LYS A 19 -10.44 -5.84 -15.45
CA LYS A 19 -11.71 -5.10 -15.52
C LYS A 19 -12.89 -6.00 -15.21
N ASP A 20 -13.90 -5.45 -14.54
CA ASP A 20 -15.16 -6.14 -14.31
C ASP A 20 -16.01 -6.15 -15.60
N PRO A 21 -17.13 -6.90 -15.65
CA PRO A 21 -18.04 -6.93 -16.80
C PRO A 21 -18.58 -5.57 -17.23
N LEU A 22 -18.59 -4.56 -16.35
CA LEU A 22 -19.01 -3.19 -16.61
C LEU A 22 -17.85 -2.31 -17.14
N GLY A 23 -16.62 -2.81 -17.10
CA GLY A 23 -15.42 -2.14 -17.59
C GLY A 23 -14.66 -1.32 -16.54
N ASP A 24 -15.09 -1.37 -15.28
CA ASP A 24 -14.42 -0.78 -14.14
C ASP A 24 -13.19 -1.61 -13.73
N ASN A 25 -12.17 -0.90 -13.25
CA ASN A 25 -10.91 -1.48 -12.82
C ASN A 25 -11.09 -2.25 -11.49
N VAL A 26 -10.74 -3.53 -11.47
CA VAL A 26 -10.83 -4.39 -10.28
C VAL A 26 -9.50 -4.37 -9.54
N TRP A 27 -9.55 -3.88 -8.31
CA TRP A 27 -8.42 -3.85 -7.38
C TRP A 27 -8.50 -5.07 -6.47
N ILE A 28 -7.45 -5.89 -6.49
CA ILE A 28 -7.38 -7.10 -5.69
C ILE A 28 -6.37 -6.90 -4.56
N PRO A 29 -6.75 -7.14 -3.29
CA PRO A 29 -5.81 -7.11 -2.17
C PRO A 29 -4.79 -8.24 -2.30
N ALA A 30 -3.53 -7.92 -2.02
CA ALA A 30 -2.40 -8.82 -2.08
C ALA A 30 -1.32 -8.42 -1.06
N SER A 31 -0.48 -9.38 -0.71
CA SER A 31 0.72 -9.17 0.09
C SER A 31 1.93 -9.02 -0.82
N VAL A 32 2.78 -8.02 -0.57
CA VAL A 32 4.09 -7.92 -1.24
C VAL A 32 5.05 -8.91 -0.61
N GLU A 33 5.50 -9.89 -1.40
CA GLU A 33 6.44 -10.92 -0.99
C GLU A 33 7.89 -10.53 -1.35
N ASP A 34 8.09 -9.89 -2.50
CA ASP A 34 9.41 -9.48 -2.99
C ASP A 34 9.36 -8.19 -3.83
N ARG A 35 10.51 -7.56 -4.05
CA ARG A 35 10.65 -6.30 -4.80
C ARG A 35 11.90 -6.34 -5.66
N GLU A 36 11.76 -5.94 -6.91
CA GLU A 36 12.86 -5.94 -7.88
C GLU A 36 12.88 -4.63 -8.66
N GLU A 37 14.03 -3.96 -8.68
CA GLU A 37 14.25 -2.80 -9.55
C GLU A 37 14.68 -3.28 -10.94
N ARG A 38 13.85 -2.99 -11.94
CA ARG A 38 14.08 -3.33 -13.36
C ARG A 38 14.33 -2.07 -14.17
N ASP A 39 14.78 -2.25 -15.42
CA ASP A 39 15.05 -1.14 -16.35
C ASP A 39 13.84 -0.22 -16.59
N ASP A 40 12.61 -0.73 -16.42
CA ASP A 40 11.36 0.01 -16.61
C ASP A 40 10.70 0.50 -15.30
N GLY A 41 11.39 0.33 -14.16
CA GLY A 41 10.95 0.80 -12.84
C GLY A 41 10.91 -0.31 -11.78
N GLU A 42 10.33 0.01 -10.63
CA GLU A 42 10.14 -0.94 -9.53
C GLU A 42 9.00 -1.92 -9.84
N TRP A 43 9.28 -3.21 -9.66
CA TRP A 43 8.34 -4.31 -9.74
C TRP A 43 8.16 -4.95 -8.38
N LEU A 44 6.93 -5.35 -8.09
CA LEU A 44 6.53 -5.97 -6.84
C LEU A 44 6.00 -7.36 -7.13
N TYR A 45 6.50 -8.36 -6.41
CA TYR A 45 5.97 -9.71 -6.43
C TYR A 45 4.85 -9.78 -5.41
N VAL A 46 3.61 -9.90 -5.88
CA VAL A 46 2.42 -9.84 -5.03
C VAL A 46 1.67 -11.16 -5.02
N LEU A 47 1.27 -11.62 -3.83
CA LEU A 47 0.43 -12.80 -3.62
C LEU A 47 -1.00 -12.36 -3.29
N PRO A 48 -2.01 -12.67 -4.13
CA PRO A 48 -3.40 -12.29 -3.88
C PRO A 48 -3.93 -12.85 -2.55
N ALA A 49 -4.60 -12.03 -1.75
CA ALA A 49 -5.07 -12.41 -0.41
C ALA A 49 -6.15 -13.52 -0.39
N PHE A 50 -6.78 -13.82 -1.53
CA PHE A 50 -7.73 -14.93 -1.66
C PHE A 50 -7.07 -16.26 -2.07
N SER A 51 -5.76 -16.26 -2.33
CA SER A 51 -5.03 -17.43 -2.77
C SER A 51 -3.82 -17.69 -1.89
N ASP A 52 -3.79 -18.85 -1.24
CA ASP A 52 -2.65 -19.31 -0.44
C ASP A 52 -1.59 -20.04 -1.28
N SER A 53 -1.76 -20.11 -2.61
CA SER A 53 -0.82 -20.80 -3.52
C SER A 53 0.15 -19.82 -4.18
N GLU A 54 1.45 -20.08 -4.06
CA GLU A 54 2.51 -19.32 -4.74
C GLU A 54 2.32 -19.25 -6.26
N ASP A 55 1.66 -20.23 -6.87
CA ASP A 55 1.27 -20.21 -8.29
C ASP A 55 0.33 -19.06 -8.67
N SER A 56 -0.33 -18.42 -7.70
CA SER A 56 -1.17 -17.24 -7.91
C SER A 56 -0.42 -15.93 -7.73
N ALA A 57 0.83 -15.96 -7.27
CA ALA A 57 1.65 -14.77 -7.14
C ALA A 57 2.06 -14.25 -8.52
N THR A 58 2.15 -12.94 -8.66
CA THR A 58 2.44 -12.30 -9.93
C THR A 58 3.32 -11.07 -9.74
N TRP A 59 4.15 -10.78 -10.74
CA TRP A 59 4.92 -9.55 -10.80
C TRP A 59 4.06 -8.45 -11.39
N VAL A 60 3.88 -7.38 -10.64
CA VAL A 60 3.15 -6.17 -11.05
C VAL A 60 4.05 -4.95 -10.91
N LYS A 61 3.85 -3.94 -11.74
CA LYS A 61 4.60 -2.69 -11.58
C LYS A 61 4.16 -1.99 -10.30
N ALA A 62 5.09 -1.35 -9.61
CA ALA A 62 4.77 -0.52 -8.45
C ALA A 62 3.76 0.60 -8.79
N SER A 63 3.73 1.05 -10.05
CA SER A 63 2.74 2.02 -10.55
C SER A 63 1.32 1.46 -10.74
N GLU A 64 1.17 0.14 -10.79
CA GLU A 64 -0.10 -0.59 -10.94
C GLU A 64 -0.61 -1.13 -9.60
N VAL A 65 0.09 -0.86 -8.50
CA VAL A 65 -0.36 -1.14 -7.14
C VAL A 65 -0.75 0.13 -6.41
N ARG A 66 -1.55 -0.04 -5.36
CA ARG A 66 -1.87 1.00 -4.39
C ARG A 66 -1.68 0.45 -2.99
N PRO A 67 -1.05 1.20 -2.07
CA PRO A 67 -0.95 0.76 -0.68
C PRO A 67 -2.37 0.66 -0.10
N ILE A 68 -2.66 -0.44 0.57
CA ILE A 68 -3.84 -0.53 1.43
C ILE A 68 -3.46 0.26 2.68
N THR A 69 -3.70 1.57 2.66
CA THR A 69 -3.61 2.36 3.88
C THR A 69 -4.72 1.85 4.79
N ASN A 70 -4.38 0.95 5.72
CA ASN A 70 -5.25 0.63 6.83
C ASN A 70 -5.33 1.89 7.68
N ARG A 71 -6.25 2.79 7.30
CA ARG A 71 -6.54 4.01 8.04
C ARG A 71 -7.31 3.63 9.31
N ALA A 72 -6.64 2.94 10.23
CA ALA A 72 -6.54 3.50 11.57
C ALA A 72 -5.66 4.75 11.38
N ALA A 73 -6.18 5.90 10.94
CA ALA A 73 -6.94 6.76 11.81
C ALA A 73 -6.38 6.69 13.24
N GLU A 74 -5.06 6.87 13.37
CA GLU A 74 -4.59 7.78 14.41
C GLU A 74 -5.53 9.00 14.31
N PRO A 75 -6.35 9.29 15.33
CA PRO A 75 -7.03 10.56 15.34
C PRO A 75 -5.93 11.61 15.34
N ASP A 76 -5.76 12.23 14.19
CA ASP A 76 -5.09 13.50 13.95
C ASP A 76 -5.75 14.53 14.89
N SER A 77 -5.36 14.48 16.17
CA SER A 77 -5.76 15.39 17.23
C SER A 77 -4.50 15.95 17.88
N ASP A 78 -3.58 16.43 17.04
CA ASP A 78 -2.76 17.58 17.39
C ASP A 78 -2.74 18.52 16.17
N PRO A 79 -3.70 19.46 16.05
CA PRO A 79 -3.54 20.52 15.08
C PRO A 79 -2.33 21.36 15.50
N PRO A 80 -1.28 21.53 14.67
CA PRO A 80 -0.20 22.43 15.01
C PRO A 80 -0.75 23.86 15.03
N SER A 81 -0.86 24.43 16.24
CA SER A 81 -0.86 25.87 16.55
C SER A 81 -1.44 26.83 15.50
N SER A 82 -2.68 27.28 15.72
CA SER A 82 -3.05 28.65 15.29
C SER A 82 -2.43 29.67 16.26
N PRO A 83 -1.85 30.78 15.76
CA PRO A 83 -1.17 31.80 16.58
C PRO A 83 -2.15 32.62 17.44
N PRO A 84 -1.67 33.38 18.46
CA PRO A 84 -2.53 33.97 19.47
C PRO A 84 -3.36 35.11 18.89
N ARG A 85 -4.69 35.08 19.07
CA ARG A 85 -5.52 36.28 18.86
C ARG A 85 -5.74 36.98 20.19
N LEU A 86 -4.94 38.02 20.44
CA LEU A 86 -5.30 39.09 21.37
C LEU A 86 -6.69 39.65 21.02
N ARG A 87 -7.63 39.61 21.98
CA ARG A 87 -8.74 40.57 22.14
C ARG A 87 -8.92 40.78 23.65
N VAL A 88 -8.39 41.86 24.23
CA VAL A 88 -8.99 43.21 24.32
C VAL A 88 -10.27 43.20 25.18
N VAL A 89 -10.07 43.62 26.43
CA VAL A 89 -10.94 44.34 27.39
C VAL A 89 -12.45 44.07 27.42
N ARG A 90 -12.93 43.75 28.63
CA ARG A 90 -13.91 44.59 29.36
C ARG A 90 -13.65 44.52 30.85
#